data_AF-A0A9P5VGZ6-F1
#
_entry.id   AF-A0A9P5VGZ6-F1
#
_cell.length_a   1.000
_cell.length_b   1.000
_cell.length_c   1.000
_cell.angle_alpha   90.00
_cell.angle_beta   90.00
_cell.angle_gamma   90.00
#
_symmetry.space_group_name_H-M   'P 1'
#
loop_
_entity.id
_entity.type
_entity.pdbx_description
1 polymer ?
#
loop_
_entity_poly.entity_id
_entity_poly.type
_entity_poly.pdbx_seq_one_letter_code
_entity_poly.pdbx_strand_id
1 'polypeptide(L)'
;MLIPVARFTPQRTLLPAQLLFRAHYGQLPVVTEVAAQKIKLPSPHHTDSQLSIYDGPFSQTAKRLKLFSVSSLGATVALCPFIFLLDAGISSGMRGGLAVAAVATSGSSTALVQWCLGSYVRKITIPNFPLTSDSTTITRSTPVSFETLSFWGGKRITTVKVSDLEPSSAPFSTIRIRAGQSSTVRDGRGRVLSEGNQLKKRFYLHSELAEEEPLRTIMAEIQQNQHVVVGSKAAATRADADSTKEGEEDKSEGGSTTVGGGMSERIEQLKRKASENAKKEQ
;
A
#
# COMPACT_ATOMS: atom_id res chain seq x y z
N MET A 1 71.42 -10.25 -10.25
CA MET A 1 70.41 -10.73 -11.23
C MET A 1 69.07 -10.17 -10.77
N LEU A 2 68.65 -9.03 -11.32
CA LEU A 2 67.48 -8.26 -10.88
C LEU A 2 66.38 -8.39 -11.94
N ILE A 3 65.22 -8.89 -11.55
CA ILE A 3 64.04 -9.09 -12.40
C ILE A 3 63.25 -7.76 -12.42
N PRO A 4 62.96 -7.17 -13.59
CA PRO A 4 62.17 -5.94 -13.65
C PRO A 4 60.67 -6.23 -13.45
N VAL A 5 60.06 -5.50 -12.53
CA VAL A 5 58.62 -5.49 -12.26
C VAL A 5 57.93 -4.56 -13.26
N ALA A 6 57.16 -5.13 -14.18
CA ALA A 6 56.36 -4.39 -15.14
C ALA A 6 55.19 -3.67 -14.41
N ARG A 7 55.17 -2.34 -14.47
CA ARG A 7 54.06 -1.52 -13.97
C ARG A 7 52.92 -1.54 -15.00
N PHE A 8 51.78 -2.09 -14.59
CA PHE A 8 50.54 -2.11 -15.37
C PHE A 8 49.85 -0.75 -15.24
N THR A 9 49.94 0.08 -16.27
CA THR A 9 49.19 1.34 -16.38
C THR A 9 47.80 1.05 -16.97
N PRO A 10 46.69 1.34 -16.26
CA PRO A 10 45.37 1.22 -16.86
C PRO A 10 45.16 2.37 -17.86
N GLN A 11 45.15 2.04 -19.15
CA GLN A 11 44.65 2.96 -20.18
C GLN A 11 43.15 3.19 -19.94
N ARG A 12 42.83 4.38 -19.41
CA ARG A 12 41.48 4.95 -19.48
C ARG A 12 41.23 5.35 -20.93
N THR A 13 40.60 4.48 -21.71
CA THR A 13 39.95 4.84 -22.97
C THR A 13 38.82 5.81 -22.67
N LEU A 14 39.08 7.11 -22.88
CA LEU A 14 38.10 8.17 -22.97
C LEU A 14 37.26 7.93 -24.22
N LEU A 15 36.09 7.30 -24.05
CA LEU A 15 35.06 7.29 -25.08
C LEU A 15 34.46 8.70 -25.22
N PRO A 16 34.16 9.16 -26.45
CA PRO A 16 33.60 10.47 -26.69
C PRO A 16 32.24 10.59 -26.03
N ALA A 17 32.15 11.59 -25.14
CA ALA A 17 30.91 12.17 -24.71
C ALA A 17 30.15 12.73 -25.92
N GLN A 18 28.82 12.77 -25.81
CA GLN A 18 27.89 13.52 -26.68
C GLN A 18 27.45 12.85 -27.98
N LEU A 19 26.83 11.67 -27.89
CA LEU A 19 25.64 11.42 -28.71
C LEU A 19 24.42 11.58 -27.80
N LEU A 20 24.05 12.85 -27.62
CA LEU A 20 22.75 13.27 -27.17
C LEU A 20 21.70 12.64 -28.09
N PHE A 21 21.24 11.44 -27.74
CA PHE A 21 19.82 11.13 -27.95
C PHE A 21 19.05 12.08 -27.04
N ARG A 22 18.93 13.32 -27.52
CA ARG A 22 17.76 14.16 -27.29
C ARG A 22 16.62 13.38 -27.91
N ALA A 23 16.19 12.33 -27.20
CA ALA A 23 14.82 11.91 -27.26
C ALA A 23 14.07 13.19 -26.92
N HIS A 24 13.65 13.89 -27.98
CA HIS A 24 12.44 14.67 -27.95
C HIS A 24 11.42 13.66 -27.44
N TYR A 25 11.27 13.58 -26.12
CA TYR A 25 10.01 13.31 -25.48
C TYR A 25 9.13 14.41 -26.05
N GLY A 26 8.61 14.13 -27.24
CA GLY A 26 7.78 15.01 -28.02
C GLY A 26 6.72 15.36 -27.03
N GLN A 27 6.77 16.64 -26.62
CA GLN A 27 5.79 17.40 -25.89
C GLN A 27 4.54 16.55 -25.75
N LEU A 28 4.56 15.62 -24.78
CA LEU A 28 3.35 14.94 -24.36
C LEU A 28 2.46 16.12 -24.07
N PRO A 29 1.28 16.23 -24.71
CA PRO A 29 0.44 17.39 -24.50
C PRO A 29 0.43 17.56 -23.00
N VAL A 30 1.07 18.64 -22.54
CA VAL A 30 0.83 19.15 -21.22
C VAL A 30 -0.61 19.49 -21.39
N VAL A 31 -1.47 18.53 -21.03
CA VAL A 31 -2.83 18.81 -20.69
C VAL A 31 -2.60 19.63 -19.44
N THR A 32 -2.30 20.91 -19.68
CA THR A 32 -2.64 22.02 -18.83
C THR A 32 -4.16 21.90 -18.77
N GLU A 33 -4.62 20.89 -18.04
CA GLU A 33 -5.91 20.88 -17.40
C GLU A 33 -5.70 21.95 -16.33
N VAL A 34 -5.70 23.21 -16.82
CA VAL A 34 -6.06 24.35 -16.01
C VAL A 34 -7.27 23.84 -15.28
N ALA A 35 -7.19 23.86 -13.95
CA ALA A 35 -8.26 23.50 -13.05
C ALA A 35 -9.43 24.47 -13.29
N ALA A 36 -10.09 24.36 -14.44
CA ALA A 36 -11.52 24.48 -14.50
C ALA A 36 -12.00 23.33 -13.61
N GLN A 37 -12.15 23.64 -12.33
CA GLN A 37 -13.15 23.04 -11.48
C GLN A 37 -14.46 23.16 -12.27
N LYS A 38 -14.67 22.23 -13.19
CA LYS A 38 -15.95 22.04 -13.83
C LYS A 38 -16.81 21.60 -12.68
N ILE A 39 -17.55 22.56 -12.11
CA ILE A 39 -18.69 22.33 -11.24
C ILE A 39 -19.43 21.19 -11.92
N LYS A 40 -19.27 20.00 -11.37
CA LYS A 40 -19.77 18.79 -11.96
C LYS A 40 -21.26 18.88 -11.75
N LEU A 41 -21.97 19.41 -12.76
CA LEU A 41 -23.41 19.45 -12.81
C LEU A 41 -23.92 18.06 -12.38
N PRO A 42 -24.80 17.99 -11.36
CA PRO A 42 -25.23 16.72 -10.79
C PRO A 42 -25.81 15.87 -11.90
N SER A 43 -25.16 14.73 -12.17
CA SER A 43 -25.72 13.72 -13.04
C SER A 43 -27.06 13.27 -12.45
N PRO A 44 -28.17 13.28 -13.21
CA PRO A 44 -29.53 13.18 -12.69
C PRO A 44 -29.95 11.76 -12.26
N HIS A 45 -29.00 10.88 -11.96
CA HIS A 45 -29.26 9.51 -11.53
C HIS A 45 -28.37 9.10 -10.36
N HIS A 46 -28.55 9.72 -9.18
CA HIS A 46 -28.64 8.99 -7.91
C HIS A 46 -29.27 9.86 -6.83
N THR A 47 -30.48 9.47 -6.46
CA THR A 47 -31.25 9.93 -5.31
C THR A 47 -30.54 9.48 -4.04
N ASP A 48 -29.65 10.31 -3.50
CA ASP A 48 -29.27 10.36 -2.08
C ASP A 48 -28.24 11.48 -1.91
N SER A 49 -28.53 12.42 -1.01
CA SER A 49 -27.74 13.60 -0.69
C SER A 49 -26.33 13.24 -0.18
N GLN A 50 -25.38 13.05 -1.11
CA GLN A 50 -24.01 12.71 -0.78
C GLN A 50 -23.12 13.96 -0.89
N LEU A 51 -22.65 14.46 0.25
CA LEU A 51 -21.72 15.60 0.28
C LEU A 51 -20.30 15.12 -0.01
N SER A 52 -19.67 15.70 -1.03
CA SER A 52 -18.26 15.52 -1.35
C SER A 52 -17.42 16.50 -0.54
N ILE A 53 -16.58 15.99 0.34
CA ILE A 53 -15.79 16.80 1.31
C ILE A 53 -14.32 16.90 0.93
N TYR A 54 -13.90 16.02 0.02
CA TYR A 54 -12.50 15.95 -0.38
C TYR A 54 -12.40 15.36 -1.77
N ASP A 55 -11.62 16.03 -2.61
CA ASP A 55 -11.10 15.47 -3.85
C ASP A 55 -9.57 15.49 -3.80
N GLY A 56 -8.97 14.32 -4.03
CA GLY A 56 -7.54 14.15 -4.00
C GLY A 56 -6.91 14.76 -5.25
N PRO A 57 -5.94 15.69 -5.13
CA PRO A 57 -5.40 16.42 -6.28
C PRO A 57 -4.65 15.52 -7.26
N PHE A 58 -4.15 14.35 -6.80
CA PHE A 58 -3.42 13.39 -7.63
C PHE A 58 -4.28 12.21 -8.06
N SER A 59 -5.60 12.31 -7.94
CA SER A 59 -6.49 11.19 -8.21
C SER A 59 -6.44 10.69 -9.66
N GLN A 60 -6.38 11.60 -10.62
CA GLN A 60 -6.26 11.31 -12.04
C GLN A 60 -4.87 10.76 -12.39
N THR A 61 -3.83 11.38 -11.83
CA THR A 61 -2.44 10.95 -12.01
C THR A 61 -2.21 9.54 -11.46
N ALA A 62 -2.70 9.24 -10.25
CA ALA A 62 -2.59 7.90 -9.66
C ALA A 62 -3.27 6.83 -10.51
N LYS A 63 -4.43 7.14 -11.11
CA LYS A 63 -5.12 6.21 -12.03
C LYS A 63 -4.31 5.96 -13.30
N ARG A 64 -3.79 7.03 -13.93
CA ARG A 64 -2.96 6.93 -15.14
C ARG A 64 -1.67 6.16 -14.85
N LEU A 65 -1.02 6.44 -13.72
CA LEU A 65 0.21 5.79 -13.30
C LEU A 65 0.01 4.29 -13.08
N LYS A 66 -1.07 3.87 -12.39
CA LYS A 66 -1.41 2.44 -12.24
C LYS A 66 -1.64 1.76 -13.59
N LEU A 67 -2.44 2.38 -14.45
CA LEU A 67 -2.77 1.81 -15.76
C LEU A 67 -1.54 1.71 -16.65
N PHE A 68 -0.65 2.70 -16.58
CA PHE A 68 0.62 2.69 -17.27
C PHE A 68 1.55 1.58 -16.79
N SER A 69 1.73 1.40 -15.48
CA SER A 69 2.57 0.32 -14.93
C SER A 69 2.03 -1.07 -15.31
N VAL A 70 0.72 -1.29 -15.18
CA VAL A 70 0.10 -2.58 -15.55
C VAL A 70 0.19 -2.83 -17.06
N SER A 71 0.00 -1.80 -17.89
CA SER A 71 0.16 -1.90 -19.34
C SER A 71 1.60 -2.24 -19.74
N SER A 72 2.60 -1.58 -19.14
CA SER A 72 4.02 -1.85 -19.39
C SER A 72 4.42 -3.26 -18.97
N LEU A 73 3.92 -3.74 -17.82
CA LEU A 73 4.11 -5.13 -17.40
C LEU A 73 3.46 -6.10 -18.40
N GLY A 74 2.23 -5.82 -18.82
CA GLY A 74 1.52 -6.62 -19.82
C GLY A 74 2.28 -6.69 -21.15
N ALA A 75 2.79 -5.56 -21.64
CA ALA A 75 3.62 -5.49 -22.83
C ALA A 75 4.93 -6.28 -22.67
N THR A 76 5.58 -6.20 -21.50
CA THR A 76 6.80 -6.99 -21.20
C THR A 76 6.50 -8.48 -21.27
N VAL A 77 5.42 -8.94 -20.63
CA VAL A 77 5.00 -10.35 -20.65
C VAL A 77 4.60 -10.80 -22.06
N ALA A 78 3.94 -9.93 -22.84
CA ALA A 78 3.55 -10.22 -24.21
C ALA A 78 4.74 -10.31 -25.18
N LEU A 79 5.81 -9.54 -24.94
CA LEU A 79 7.04 -9.58 -25.74
C LEU A 79 7.99 -10.72 -25.36
N CYS A 80 7.87 -11.28 -24.16
CA CYS A 80 8.68 -12.43 -23.71
C CYS A 80 8.72 -13.62 -24.68
N PRO A 81 7.59 -14.13 -25.23
CA PRO A 81 7.63 -15.22 -26.21
C PRO A 81 8.39 -14.85 -27.49
N PHE A 82 8.43 -13.57 -27.86
CA PHE A 82 9.14 -13.11 -29.07
C PHE A 82 10.66 -13.28 -28.96
N ILE A 83 11.22 -13.21 -27.74
CA ILE A 83 12.65 -13.45 -27.48
C ILE A 83 13.06 -14.88 -27.85
N PHE A 84 12.14 -15.84 -27.76
CA PHE A 84 12.41 -17.22 -28.14
C PHE A 84 12.38 -17.45 -29.66
N LEU A 85 11.64 -16.63 -30.40
CA LEU A 85 11.59 -16.68 -31.87
C LEU A 85 12.85 -16.10 -32.52
N LEU A 86 13.55 -15.18 -31.86
CA LEU A 86 14.75 -14.55 -32.41
C LEU A 86 15.94 -15.50 -32.33
N ASP A 87 16.41 -15.99 -33.47
CA ASP A 87 17.60 -16.84 -33.52
C ASP A 87 18.89 -16.01 -33.42
N ALA A 88 19.26 -15.64 -32.20
CA ALA A 88 20.42 -14.80 -31.92
C ALA A 88 21.72 -15.59 -31.64
N GLY A 89 21.80 -16.89 -31.94
CA GLY A 89 22.95 -17.73 -31.59
C GLY A 89 23.18 -17.91 -30.07
N ILE A 90 22.29 -17.34 -29.24
CA ILE A 90 22.30 -17.44 -27.78
C ILE A 90 21.65 -18.75 -27.34
N SER A 91 22.23 -19.44 -26.33
CA SER A 91 21.66 -20.64 -25.73
C SER A 91 20.27 -20.39 -25.11
N SER A 92 19.36 -21.35 -25.25
CA SER A 92 17.96 -21.20 -24.78
C SER A 92 17.85 -20.88 -23.28
N GLY A 93 18.79 -21.39 -22.47
CA GLY A 93 18.86 -21.10 -21.04
C GLY A 93 19.14 -19.62 -20.74
N MET A 94 20.05 -18.99 -21.49
CA MET A 94 20.35 -17.57 -21.33
C MET A 94 19.18 -16.69 -21.77
N ARG A 95 18.47 -17.05 -22.85
CA ARG A 95 17.24 -16.36 -23.28
C ARG A 95 16.17 -16.41 -22.19
N GLY A 96 15.95 -17.60 -21.60
CA GLY A 96 15.02 -17.78 -20.49
C GLY A 96 15.39 -16.95 -19.27
N GLY A 97 16.66 -16.95 -18.88
CA GLY A 97 17.15 -16.14 -17.76
C GLY A 97 16.91 -14.65 -17.97
N LEU A 98 17.17 -14.13 -19.17
CA LEU A 98 16.92 -12.72 -19.51
C LEU A 98 15.42 -12.37 -19.47
N ALA A 99 14.56 -13.24 -20.02
CA ALA A 99 13.11 -13.04 -19.98
C ALA A 99 12.58 -13.01 -18.53
N VAL A 100 13.00 -13.96 -17.69
CA VAL A 100 12.62 -14.01 -16.27
C VAL A 100 13.12 -12.77 -15.54
N ALA A 101 14.37 -12.37 -15.74
CA ALA A 101 14.92 -11.17 -15.12
C ALA A 101 14.16 -9.90 -15.52
N ALA A 102 13.79 -9.77 -16.80
CA ALA A 102 13.00 -8.64 -17.30
C ALA A 102 11.60 -8.60 -16.66
N VAL A 103 10.88 -9.72 -16.63
CA VAL A 103 9.55 -9.81 -16.01
C VAL A 103 9.62 -9.57 -14.51
N ALA A 104 10.61 -10.13 -13.82
CA ALA A 104 10.79 -9.95 -12.37
C ALA A 104 11.06 -8.47 -12.02
N THR A 105 11.90 -7.78 -12.80
CA THR A 105 12.19 -6.36 -12.59
C THR A 105 10.96 -5.49 -12.85
N SER A 106 10.28 -5.70 -13.98
CA SER A 106 9.04 -4.97 -14.33
C SER A 106 7.93 -5.24 -13.32
N GLY A 107 7.78 -6.48 -12.87
CA GLY A 107 6.80 -6.91 -11.88
C GLY A 107 7.07 -6.28 -10.51
N SER A 108 8.32 -6.28 -10.06
CA SER A 108 8.73 -5.69 -8.78
C SER A 108 8.45 -4.19 -8.74
N SER A 109 8.80 -3.46 -9.81
CA SER A 109 8.50 -2.03 -9.93
C SER A 109 6.99 -1.76 -9.90
N THR A 110 6.21 -2.57 -10.62
CA THR A 110 4.73 -2.45 -10.65
C THR A 110 4.10 -2.75 -9.29
N ALA A 111 4.61 -3.75 -8.57
CA ALA A 111 4.13 -4.13 -7.24
C ALA A 111 4.37 -3.00 -6.22
N LEU A 112 5.53 -2.35 -6.26
CA LEU A 112 5.86 -1.24 -5.37
C LEU A 112 4.94 -0.03 -5.60
N VAL A 113 4.71 0.32 -6.88
CA VAL A 113 3.75 1.37 -7.24
C VAL A 113 2.34 1.02 -6.75
N GLN A 114 1.90 -0.23 -6.90
CA GLN A 114 0.60 -0.68 -6.43
C GLN A 114 0.48 -0.69 -4.89
N TRP A 115 1.58 -0.96 -4.19
CA TRP A 115 1.65 -0.89 -2.74
C TRP A 115 1.50 0.56 -2.27
N CYS A 116 2.29 1.49 -2.81
CA CYS A 116 2.24 2.90 -2.45
C CYS A 116 0.92 3.58 -2.83
N LEU A 117 0.40 3.32 -4.04
CA LEU A 117 -0.89 3.88 -4.50
C LEU A 117 -2.09 3.08 -4.02
N GLY A 118 -1.88 2.00 -3.27
CA GLY A 118 -2.93 1.10 -2.79
C GLY A 118 -3.75 1.68 -1.65
N SER A 119 -3.20 2.66 -0.92
CA SER A 119 -3.82 3.37 0.21
C SER A 119 -4.33 4.77 -0.17
N TYR A 120 -4.01 5.27 -1.38
CA TYR A 120 -4.36 6.63 -1.80
C TYR A 120 -5.88 6.83 -1.88
N VAL A 121 -6.39 7.78 -1.09
CA VAL A 121 -7.79 8.18 -1.12
C VAL A 121 -7.99 9.24 -2.19
N ARG A 122 -8.91 8.96 -3.09
CA ARG A 122 -9.29 9.86 -4.18
C ARG A 122 -10.41 10.80 -3.77
N LYS A 123 -11.42 10.29 -3.08
CA LYS A 123 -12.61 11.07 -2.76
C LYS A 123 -13.12 10.69 -1.38
N ILE A 124 -13.57 11.66 -0.61
CA ILE A 124 -14.26 11.41 0.65
C ILE A 124 -15.66 11.98 0.54
N THR A 125 -16.61 11.16 0.96
CA THR A 125 -18.03 11.50 0.87
C THR A 125 -18.75 11.08 2.13
N ILE A 126 -19.69 11.90 2.58
CA ILE A 126 -20.61 11.53 3.67
C ILE A 126 -21.93 11.10 3.01
N PRO A 127 -22.34 9.83 3.15
CA PRO A 127 -23.67 9.40 2.74
C PRO A 127 -24.73 9.98 3.69
N ASN A 128 -25.90 10.29 3.15
CA ASN A 128 -27.06 10.80 3.90
C ASN A 128 -26.79 12.11 4.64
N PHE A 129 -26.18 13.07 3.95
CA PHE A 129 -25.96 14.39 4.52
C PHE A 129 -27.29 15.18 4.53
N PRO A 130 -27.85 15.57 5.69
CA PRO A 130 -29.08 16.35 5.73
C PRO A 130 -28.81 17.76 5.18
N LEU A 131 -29.50 18.13 4.10
CA LEU A 131 -29.34 19.46 3.48
C LEU A 131 -30.03 20.59 4.28
N THR A 132 -30.71 20.27 5.38
CA THR A 132 -31.60 21.21 6.07
C THR A 132 -31.00 21.63 7.42
N SER A 133 -30.71 22.94 7.54
CA SER A 133 -30.41 23.76 8.74
C SER A 133 -29.03 23.66 9.44
N ASP A 134 -28.18 24.62 9.07
CA ASP A 134 -27.40 25.56 9.92
C ASP A 134 -26.36 25.09 10.95
N SER A 135 -26.14 23.80 11.17
CA SER A 135 -24.90 23.36 11.84
C SER A 135 -24.48 21.95 11.43
N THR A 136 -23.42 21.87 10.66
CA THR A 136 -22.73 20.63 10.28
C THR A 136 -21.94 20.07 11.44
N THR A 137 -22.62 19.59 12.49
CA THR A 137 -21.93 18.92 13.60
C THR A 137 -21.54 17.50 13.18
N ILE A 138 -20.34 17.38 12.62
CA ILE A 138 -19.72 16.08 12.32
C ILE A 138 -19.52 15.35 13.64
N THR A 139 -20.33 14.30 13.85
CA THR A 139 -20.32 13.50 15.08
C THR A 139 -19.51 12.21 14.89
N ARG A 140 -19.02 11.60 15.97
CA ARG A 140 -18.28 10.31 15.98
C ARG A 140 -18.98 9.17 15.24
N SER A 141 -20.31 9.14 15.27
CA SER A 141 -21.13 8.12 14.61
C SER A 141 -21.32 8.33 13.11
N THR A 142 -20.85 9.47 12.57
CA THR A 142 -21.05 9.82 11.16
C THR A 142 -20.34 8.80 10.26
N PRO A 143 -21.05 8.16 9.32
CA PRO A 143 -20.41 7.30 8.33
C PRO A 143 -19.63 8.15 7.33
N VAL A 144 -18.40 7.77 7.05
CA VAL A 144 -17.52 8.38 6.06
C VAL A 144 -17.16 7.33 5.01
N SER A 145 -17.36 7.68 3.75
CA SER A 145 -17.06 6.81 2.61
C SER A 145 -15.80 7.26 1.90
N PHE A 146 -14.76 6.43 2.00
CA PHE A 146 -13.47 6.62 1.35
C PHE A 146 -13.46 5.95 -0.01
N GLU A 147 -13.21 6.72 -1.04
CA GLU A 147 -13.02 6.21 -2.39
C GLU A 147 -11.54 5.96 -2.66
N THR A 148 -11.20 4.71 -2.95
CA THR A 148 -9.86 4.25 -3.30
C THR A 148 -9.87 3.58 -4.68
N LEU A 149 -8.69 3.30 -5.22
CA LEU A 149 -8.54 2.57 -6.47
C LEU A 149 -8.19 1.11 -6.20
N SER A 150 -8.95 0.20 -6.81
CA SER A 150 -8.60 -1.21 -6.91
C SER A 150 -7.30 -1.41 -7.69
N PHE A 151 -6.80 -2.66 -7.69
CA PHE A 151 -5.58 -3.03 -8.41
C PHE A 151 -5.64 -2.66 -9.90
N TRP A 152 -6.81 -2.85 -10.52
CA TRP A 152 -7.06 -2.55 -11.95
C TRP A 152 -7.49 -1.10 -12.21
N GLY A 153 -7.43 -0.22 -11.22
CA GLY A 153 -7.88 1.17 -11.36
C GLY A 153 -9.40 1.37 -11.34
N GLY A 154 -10.17 0.32 -11.05
CA GLY A 154 -11.60 0.42 -10.73
C GLY A 154 -11.85 1.12 -9.39
N LYS A 155 -13.00 1.77 -9.26
CA LYS A 155 -13.40 2.51 -8.05
C LYS A 155 -13.79 1.55 -6.92
N ARG A 156 -13.23 1.73 -5.72
CA ARG A 156 -13.58 0.97 -4.52
C ARG A 156 -13.99 1.94 -3.40
N ILE A 157 -15.19 1.80 -2.88
CA ILE A 157 -15.72 2.65 -1.80
C ILE A 157 -15.66 1.85 -0.50
N THR A 158 -15.08 2.44 0.55
CA THR A 158 -15.04 1.84 1.89
C THR A 158 -15.76 2.77 2.85
N THR A 159 -16.87 2.33 3.42
CA THR A 159 -17.65 3.12 4.37
C THR A 159 -17.33 2.68 5.79
N VAL A 160 -16.96 3.64 6.64
CA VAL A 160 -16.48 3.44 8.02
C VAL A 160 -16.98 4.60 8.88
N LYS A 161 -17.27 4.39 10.17
CA LYS A 161 -17.63 5.48 11.08
C LYS A 161 -16.40 6.26 11.53
N VAL A 162 -16.54 7.55 11.81
CA VAL A 162 -15.42 8.39 12.29
C VAL A 162 -14.82 7.85 13.60
N SER A 163 -15.64 7.31 14.51
CA SER A 163 -15.21 6.68 15.76
C SER A 163 -14.22 5.53 15.59
N ASP A 164 -14.29 4.87 14.43
CA ASP A 164 -13.56 3.63 14.15
C ASP A 164 -12.22 3.93 13.45
N LEU A 165 -11.98 5.20 13.14
CA LEU A 165 -10.76 5.69 12.53
C LEU A 165 -9.77 6.14 13.59
N GLU A 166 -8.51 5.86 13.33
CA GLU A 166 -7.38 6.27 14.17
C GLU A 166 -6.23 6.73 13.27
N PRO A 167 -5.35 7.62 13.76
CA PRO A 167 -4.20 8.04 12.98
C PRO A 167 -3.26 6.84 12.75
N SER A 168 -2.67 6.81 11.56
CA SER A 168 -1.70 5.80 11.17
C SER A 168 -0.30 6.40 11.18
N SER A 169 0.65 5.68 11.77
CA SER A 169 2.08 6.00 11.71
C SER A 169 2.81 5.24 10.60
N ALA A 170 2.11 4.37 9.86
CA ALA A 170 2.73 3.60 8.79
C ALA A 170 3.02 4.49 7.56
N PRO A 171 4.10 4.20 6.82
CA PRO A 171 4.46 4.98 5.63
C PRO A 171 3.32 4.95 4.61
N PHE A 172 3.09 6.07 3.94
CA PHE A 172 2.01 6.23 2.95
C PHE A 172 0.62 5.91 3.51
N SER A 173 0.38 6.25 4.77
CA SER A 173 -0.95 6.20 5.38
C SER A 173 -1.07 7.25 6.47
N THR A 174 -2.17 7.99 6.43
CA THR A 174 -2.50 9.06 7.39
C THR A 174 -3.50 8.53 8.41
N ILE A 175 -4.45 7.71 7.95
CA ILE A 175 -5.55 7.18 8.75
C ILE A 175 -5.57 5.67 8.60
N ARG A 176 -5.95 4.97 9.66
CA ARG A 176 -6.23 3.54 9.63
C ARG A 176 -7.55 3.23 10.33
N ILE A 177 -8.13 2.08 10.00
CA ILE A 177 -9.31 1.54 10.67
C ILE A 177 -8.83 0.76 11.91
N ARG A 178 -9.47 1.01 13.05
CA ARG A 178 -9.22 0.28 14.29
C ARG A 178 -9.49 -1.21 14.10
N ALA A 179 -8.58 -2.04 14.62
CA ALA A 179 -8.74 -3.49 14.55
C ALA A 179 -10.03 -3.92 15.26
N GLY A 180 -10.79 -4.83 14.66
CA GLY A 180 -12.06 -5.32 15.22
C GLY A 180 -13.29 -4.53 14.79
N GLN A 181 -13.13 -3.40 14.09
CA GLN A 181 -14.27 -2.61 13.62
C GLN A 181 -14.79 -3.12 12.28
N SER A 182 -16.11 -3.07 12.12
CA SER A 182 -16.76 -3.46 10.88
C SER A 182 -16.61 -2.35 9.84
N SER A 183 -16.28 -2.73 8.61
CA SER A 183 -16.31 -1.82 7.47
C SER A 183 -17.00 -2.50 6.31
N THR A 184 -17.71 -1.71 5.50
CA THR A 184 -18.38 -2.20 4.31
C THR A 184 -17.64 -1.71 3.08
N VAL A 185 -17.19 -2.62 2.22
CA VAL A 185 -16.54 -2.26 0.96
C VAL A 185 -17.48 -2.53 -0.20
N ARG A 186 -17.71 -1.50 -1.01
CA ARG A 186 -18.50 -1.55 -2.24
C ARG A 186 -17.64 -1.26 -3.45
N ASP A 187 -17.96 -1.88 -4.57
CA ASP A 187 -17.39 -1.54 -5.86
C ASP A 187 -18.03 -0.28 -6.44
N GLY A 188 -17.47 0.29 -7.51
CA GLY A 188 -18.05 1.41 -8.26
C GLY A 188 -19.44 1.15 -8.83
N ARG A 189 -19.87 -0.13 -8.87
CA ARG A 189 -21.22 -0.57 -9.27
C ARG A 189 -22.17 -0.78 -8.07
N GLY A 190 -21.77 -0.42 -6.85
CA GLY A 190 -22.58 -0.58 -5.64
C GLY A 190 -22.61 -1.98 -5.04
N ARG A 191 -22.01 -2.99 -5.70
CA ARG A 191 -21.92 -4.37 -5.18
C ARG A 191 -21.05 -4.40 -3.93
N VAL A 192 -21.53 -5.04 -2.86
CA VAL A 192 -20.74 -5.28 -1.64
C VAL A 192 -19.68 -6.34 -1.98
N LEU A 193 -18.41 -5.95 -1.94
CA LEU A 193 -17.29 -6.84 -2.24
C LEU A 193 -16.87 -7.66 -1.01
N SER A 194 -16.99 -7.06 0.17
CA SER A 194 -16.64 -7.67 1.43
C SER A 194 -17.24 -6.85 2.56
N GLU A 195 -17.67 -7.56 3.59
CA GLU A 195 -18.19 -7.01 4.83
C GLU A 195 -17.44 -7.70 5.97
N GLY A 196 -16.91 -6.94 6.92
CA GLY A 196 -16.20 -7.47 8.10
C GLY A 196 -14.76 -6.96 8.30
N ASN A 197 -14.03 -7.63 9.20
CA ASN A 197 -12.75 -7.17 9.79
C ASN A 197 -11.49 -7.42 8.92
N GLN A 198 -11.65 -7.95 7.70
CA GLN A 198 -10.54 -8.34 6.81
C GLN A 198 -10.09 -7.23 5.84
N LEU A 199 -10.71 -6.05 5.93
CA LEU A 199 -10.55 -5.02 4.91
C LEU A 199 -9.28 -4.19 5.09
N LYS A 200 -8.77 -3.65 3.97
CA LYS A 200 -7.56 -2.83 3.93
C LYS A 200 -7.64 -1.73 4.96
N LYS A 201 -6.76 -1.83 5.97
CA LYS A 201 -6.83 -1.04 7.20
C LYS A 201 -6.30 0.38 7.06
N ARG A 202 -5.80 0.84 5.90
CA ARG A 202 -4.98 2.05 5.80
C ARG A 202 -5.37 2.93 4.62
N PHE A 203 -5.44 4.22 4.89
CA PHE A 203 -5.81 5.28 3.95
C PHE A 203 -4.77 6.40 4.01
N TYR A 204 -4.40 6.93 2.86
CA TYR A 204 -3.50 8.06 2.73
C TYR A 204 -4.27 9.28 2.22
N LEU A 205 -4.19 10.35 3.00
CA LEU A 205 -4.86 11.62 2.74
C LEU A 205 -3.83 12.73 2.89
N HIS A 206 -3.91 13.74 2.03
CA HIS A 206 -3.08 14.93 2.16
C HIS A 206 -3.79 15.91 3.09
N SER A 207 -3.46 15.87 4.38
CA SER A 207 -3.98 16.80 5.40
C SER A 207 -3.70 18.25 5.03
N GLU A 208 -2.53 18.53 4.45
CA GLU A 208 -2.10 19.89 4.09
C GLU A 208 -2.95 20.53 3.00
N LEU A 209 -3.63 19.72 2.18
CA LEU A 209 -4.44 20.18 1.06
C LEU A 209 -5.95 20.15 1.40
N ALA A 210 -6.29 19.88 2.67
CA ALA A 210 -7.63 19.95 3.18
C ALA A 210 -8.00 21.40 3.51
N GLU A 211 -8.43 22.14 2.49
CA GLU A 211 -8.97 23.50 2.65
C GLU A 211 -10.40 23.47 3.23
N GLU A 212 -11.13 22.37 3.04
CA GLU A 212 -12.50 22.24 3.51
C GLU A 212 -12.57 22.05 5.04
N GLU A 213 -13.27 22.96 5.73
CA GLU A 213 -13.58 22.87 7.17
C GLU A 213 -14.08 21.49 7.63
N PRO A 214 -15.05 20.83 6.96
CA PRO A 214 -15.54 19.53 7.40
C PRO A 214 -14.45 18.45 7.47
N LEU A 215 -13.46 18.48 6.57
CA LEU A 215 -12.36 17.52 6.61
C LEU A 215 -11.44 17.78 7.82
N ARG A 216 -11.20 19.05 8.15
CA ARG A 216 -10.39 19.43 9.33
C ARG A 216 -11.04 18.96 10.63
N THR A 217 -12.35 19.11 10.76
CA THR A 217 -13.10 18.61 11.91
C THR A 217 -13.00 17.09 12.03
N ILE A 218 -13.15 16.35 10.92
CA ILE A 218 -12.95 14.89 10.91
C ILE A 218 -11.53 14.53 11.36
N MET A 219 -10.51 15.22 10.87
CA MET A 219 -9.11 14.96 11.23
C MET A 219 -8.82 15.26 12.71
N ALA A 220 -9.36 16.37 13.24
CA ALA A 220 -9.24 16.71 14.65
C ALA A 220 -9.89 15.65 15.54
N GLU A 221 -11.07 15.15 15.17
CA GLU A 221 -11.75 14.07 15.88
C GLU A 221 -10.94 12.76 15.86
N ILE A 222 -10.34 12.44 14.71
CA ILE A 222 -9.44 11.27 14.57
C ILE A 222 -8.22 11.41 15.48
N GLN A 223 -7.61 12.60 15.56
CA GLN A 223 -6.49 12.87 16.46
C GLN A 223 -6.91 12.74 17.93
N GLN A 224 -8.11 13.22 18.30
CA GLN A 224 -8.63 13.07 19.65
C GLN A 224 -8.84 11.59 20.03
N ASN A 225 -9.28 10.75 19.08
CA ASN A 225 -9.45 9.30 19.30
C ASN A 225 -8.14 8.58 19.62
N GLN A 226 -6.99 9.13 19.25
CA GLN A 226 -5.68 8.54 19.54
C GLN A 226 -5.40 8.48 21.05
N HIS A 227 -5.79 9.52 21.79
CA HIS A 227 -5.51 9.62 23.24
C HIS A 227 -6.29 8.61 24.08
N VAL A 228 -7.52 8.27 23.66
CA VAL A 228 -8.38 7.32 24.39
C VAL A 228 -7.79 5.89 24.37
N VAL A 229 -7.15 5.50 23.27
CA VAL A 229 -6.59 4.16 23.11
C VAL A 229 -5.32 3.96 23.95
N VAL A 230 -4.48 4.98 24.06
CA VAL A 230 -3.25 4.91 24.87
C VAL A 230 -3.58 4.76 26.35
N GLY A 231 -4.61 5.46 26.85
CA GLY A 231 -5.08 5.32 28.23
C GLY A 231 -5.63 3.93 28.54
N SER A 232 -6.40 3.35 27.63
CA SER A 232 -7.01 2.02 27.83
C SER A 232 -5.97 0.89 27.79
N LYS A 233 -4.95 1.00 26.92
CA LYS A 233 -3.86 0.01 26.85
C LYS A 233 -2.97 0.05 28.10
N ALA A 234 -2.68 1.24 28.64
CA ALA A 234 -1.90 1.41 29.86
C ALA A 234 -2.63 0.90 31.13
N ALA A 235 -3.96 0.96 31.15
CA ALA A 235 -4.77 0.38 32.22
C ALA A 235 -4.80 -1.16 32.16
N ALA A 236 -4.89 -1.74 30.96
CA ALA A 236 -4.88 -3.20 30.77
C ALA A 236 -3.54 -3.84 31.18
N THR A 237 -2.39 -3.25 30.81
CA THR A 237 -1.08 -3.78 31.23
C THR A 237 -0.80 -3.63 32.74
N ARG A 238 -1.56 -2.82 33.48
CA ARG A 238 -1.46 -2.75 34.94
C ARG A 238 -2.28 -3.82 35.65
N ALA A 239 -3.32 -4.37 35.02
CA ALA A 239 -4.14 -5.43 35.60
C ALA A 239 -3.48 -6.82 35.48
N ASP A 240 -2.65 -7.06 34.46
CA ASP A 240 -1.94 -8.34 34.26
C ASP A 240 -0.63 -8.46 35.06
N ALA A 241 -0.18 -7.39 35.71
CA ALA A 241 1.06 -7.40 36.50
C ALA A 241 0.84 -7.80 37.99
N ASP A 242 -0.41 -8.04 38.41
CA ASP A 242 -0.78 -8.33 39.81
C ASP A 242 -1.41 -9.72 40.00
N SER A 243 -1.14 -10.67 39.09
CA SER A 243 -1.57 -12.07 39.25
C SER A 243 -0.50 -13.07 38.82
N THR A 244 0.69 -12.98 39.42
CA THR A 244 1.64 -14.11 39.41
C THR A 244 2.07 -14.42 40.84
N LYS A 245 1.25 -15.21 41.55
CA LYS A 245 1.72 -16.06 42.64
C LYS A 245 0.86 -17.32 42.76
N GLU A 246 1.58 -18.44 42.57
CA GLU A 246 1.40 -19.77 43.18
C GLU A 246 0.26 -20.66 42.64
N GLY A 247 0.67 -21.79 42.05
CA GLY A 247 -0.21 -22.86 41.60
C GLY A 247 0.53 -23.89 40.74
N GLU A 248 1.13 -24.86 41.40
CA GLU A 248 1.98 -25.97 40.94
C GLU A 248 1.19 -27.13 40.29
N GLU A 249 1.84 -27.82 39.34
CA GLU A 249 1.62 -29.18 38.76
C GLU A 249 0.21 -29.71 38.44
N ASP A 250 -0.03 -30.14 37.18
CA ASP A 250 0.08 -31.56 36.81
C ASP A 250 0.00 -31.80 35.27
N LYS A 251 0.59 -32.90 34.83
CA LYS A 251 0.70 -33.45 33.47
C LYS A 251 -0.62 -33.60 32.71
N SER A 252 -0.58 -33.31 31.40
CA SER A 252 -1.19 -34.21 30.40
C SER A 252 -0.59 -34.00 29.02
N GLU A 253 -0.04 -35.08 28.47
CA GLU A 253 0.32 -35.22 27.06
C GLU A 253 -0.96 -35.20 26.20
N GLY A 254 -0.88 -34.53 25.04
CA GLY A 254 -1.97 -34.46 24.07
C GLY A 254 -1.49 -33.78 22.79
N GLY A 255 -0.93 -34.59 21.88
CA GLY A 255 -0.39 -34.11 20.60
C GLY A 255 -1.46 -33.49 19.71
N SER A 256 -1.22 -32.24 19.30
CA SER A 256 -1.94 -31.58 18.21
C SER A 256 -0.92 -30.98 17.25
N THR A 257 -0.72 -31.64 16.12
CA THR A 257 0.10 -31.17 14.99
C THR A 257 -0.57 -29.98 14.31
N THR A 258 -0.26 -28.78 14.79
CA THR A 258 -0.60 -27.53 14.10
C THR A 258 0.59 -27.13 13.22
N VAL A 259 0.47 -27.40 11.91
CA VAL A 259 1.44 -26.98 10.89
C VAL A 259 1.25 -25.47 10.64
N GLY A 260 1.85 -24.67 11.51
CA GLY A 260 1.82 -23.20 11.42
C GLY A 260 2.97 -22.51 12.15
N GLY A 261 3.99 -23.28 12.57
CA GLY A 261 5.18 -22.80 13.27
C GLY A 261 6.01 -21.87 12.40
N GLY A 262 6.05 -20.60 12.80
CA GLY A 262 6.67 -19.50 12.10
C GLY A 262 8.15 -19.70 11.83
N MET A 263 8.63 -19.08 10.76
CA MET A 263 10.02 -19.08 10.28
C MET A 263 11.07 -18.76 11.36
N SER A 264 10.66 -18.16 12.48
CA SER A 264 11.50 -17.88 13.66
C SER A 264 11.97 -19.17 14.38
N GLU A 265 11.11 -20.17 14.55
CA GLU A 265 11.47 -21.44 15.22
C GLU A 265 12.48 -22.24 14.39
N ARG A 266 12.41 -22.15 13.06
CA ARG A 266 13.39 -22.78 12.17
C ARG A 266 14.78 -22.17 12.33
N ILE A 267 14.88 -20.87 12.59
CA ILE A 267 16.16 -20.19 12.81
C ILE A 267 16.77 -20.61 14.15
N GLU A 268 15.98 -20.75 15.21
CA GLU A 268 16.47 -21.25 16.49
C GLU A 268 16.89 -22.72 16.43
N GLN A 269 16.14 -23.58 15.72
CA GLN A 269 16.55 -24.97 15.52
C GLN A 269 17.86 -25.09 14.74
N LEU A 270 18.07 -24.25 13.73
CA LEU A 270 19.33 -24.23 12.97
C LEU A 270 20.51 -23.78 13.84
N LYS A 271 20.31 -22.80 14.73
CA LYS A 271 21.35 -22.38 15.69
C LYS A 271 21.72 -23.48 16.68
N ARG A 272 20.72 -24.20 17.22
CA ARG A 272 20.99 -25.33 18.13
C ARG A 272 21.73 -26.47 17.44
N LYS A 273 21.37 -26.83 16.21
CA LYS A 273 22.10 -27.87 15.46
C LYS A 273 23.54 -27.47 15.13
N ALA A 274 23.79 -26.19 14.84
CA ALA A 274 25.15 -25.71 14.58
C ALA A 274 26.05 -25.79 15.83
N SER A 275 25.52 -25.47 17.01
CA SER A 275 26.31 -25.53 18.25
C SER A 275 26.57 -26.96 18.73
N GLU A 276 25.69 -27.90 18.40
CA GLU A 276 25.86 -29.31 18.75
C GLU A 276 26.90 -30.02 17.88
N ASN A 277 26.97 -29.69 16.58
CA ASN A 277 28.01 -30.22 15.70
C ASN A 277 29.40 -29.70 16.06
N ALA A 278 29.52 -28.42 16.46
CA ALA A 278 30.80 -27.85 16.90
C ALA A 278 31.38 -28.53 18.15
N LYS A 279 30.53 -29.11 19.01
CA LYS A 279 30.97 -29.87 20.20
C LYS A 279 31.39 -31.31 19.89
N LYS A 280 31.01 -31.87 18.74
CA LYS A 280 31.40 -33.23 18.33
C LYS A 280 32.73 -33.28 17.58
N GLU A 281 33.24 -32.14 17.12
CA GLU A 281 34.55 -32.02 16.46
C GLU A 281 35.69 -31.66 17.43
N GLN A 282 35.40 -31.49 18.73
CA GLN A 282 36.40 -31.40 19.81
C GLN A 282 36.48 -32.73 20.56
#